data_AF-A0A6C0LZ07-F1
#
_entry.id   AF-A0A6C0LZ07-F1
#
_cell.length_a   1.000
_cell.length_b   1.000
_cell.length_c   1.000
_cell.angle_alpha   90.00
_cell.angle_beta   90.00
_cell.angle_gamma   90.00
#
_symmetry.space_group_name_H-M   'P 1'
#
loop_
_entity.id
_entity.type
_entity.pdbx_description
1 polymer ?
#
loop_
_entity_poly.entity_id
_entity_poly.type
_entity_poly.pdbx_seq_one_letter_code
_entity_poly.pdbx_strand_id
1 'polypeptide(L)'
;MIIYLPQDVNEIIYDFILFSKKHNKYLCISKEITINIMNSQILKRYKLFKDRIIMIKEDNNQYIKHIRENDSYFKKWNIFHLHKWYEKSVCKCVWDKGDYIDAYDYIKGWCPAIIIKSSIERQTRLENNQLTVNYIRYYDVKFLGWSDSFIEKIPITKTAPLGKYTINPSKMYESISRDCSNNKCYWSLCKQENEKKWEMRRIINNIIEDDCVKLISNYGTIYKVTKKNIHNVIRHITDATAFFSLNDENSFLKRRLFEI
;
A
#
# COMPACT_ATOMS: atom_id res chain seq x y z
N MET A 1 29.17 -19.94 28.27
CA MET A 1 29.01 -20.73 27.03
C MET A 1 28.14 -19.93 26.09
N ILE A 2 28.70 -19.37 25.01
CA ILE A 2 27.92 -18.58 24.04
C ILE A 2 27.18 -19.59 23.16
N ILE A 3 25.85 -19.65 23.29
CA ILE A 3 25.01 -20.51 22.46
C ILE A 3 24.87 -19.82 21.11
N TYR A 4 25.58 -20.32 20.11
CA TYR A 4 25.37 -19.90 18.72
C TYR A 4 24.04 -20.48 18.25
N LEU A 5 23.06 -19.60 18.04
CA LEU A 5 21.82 -20.01 17.40
C LEU A 5 22.09 -20.44 15.96
N PRO A 6 21.34 -21.43 15.44
CA PRO A 6 21.31 -21.73 14.02
C PRO A 6 21.08 -20.46 13.18
N GLN A 7 21.73 -20.40 12.01
CA GLN A 7 21.77 -19.21 11.16
C GLN A 7 20.38 -18.71 10.76
N ASP A 8 19.47 -19.64 10.46
CA ASP A 8 18.06 -19.42 10.17
C ASP A 8 17.29 -18.83 11.36
N VAL A 9 17.54 -19.31 12.57
CA VAL A 9 16.95 -18.75 13.80
C VAL A 9 17.45 -17.34 14.05
N ASN A 10 18.75 -17.09 13.85
CA ASN A 10 19.32 -15.75 13.89
C ASN A 10 18.68 -14.83 12.85
N GLU A 11 18.52 -15.29 11.60
CA GLU A 11 17.89 -14.53 10.53
C GLU A 11 16.45 -14.14 10.86
N ILE A 12 15.65 -15.05 11.44
CA ILE A 12 14.28 -14.77 11.90
C ILE A 12 14.27 -13.72 13.02
N ILE A 13 15.19 -13.83 13.99
CA ILE A 13 15.32 -12.86 15.09
C ILE A 13 15.73 -11.48 14.55
N TYR A 14 16.68 -11.43 13.63
CA TYR A 14 17.12 -10.19 12.99
C TYR A 14 16.03 -9.56 12.13
N ASP A 15 15.28 -10.36 11.38
CA ASP A 15 14.10 -9.90 10.64
C ASP A 15 13.10 -9.29 11.61
N PHE A 16 12.73 -9.99 12.69
CA PHE A 16 11.82 -9.44 13.69
C PHE A 16 12.30 -8.12 14.30
N ILE A 17 13.60 -8.01 14.63
CA ILE A 17 14.19 -6.81 15.24
C ILE A 17 14.23 -5.63 14.25
N LEU A 18 14.70 -5.86 13.03
CA LEU A 18 14.89 -4.83 12.00
C LEU A 18 13.57 -4.26 11.48
N PHE A 19 12.54 -5.10 11.48
CA PHE A 19 11.26 -4.82 10.85
C PHE A 19 10.14 -4.53 11.86
N SER A 20 10.44 -4.60 13.16
CA SER A 20 9.54 -4.13 14.19
C SER A 20 9.35 -2.61 14.14
N LYS A 21 8.14 -2.15 14.50
CA LYS A 21 7.82 -0.71 14.69
C LYS A 21 8.72 -0.02 15.72
N LYS A 22 9.41 -0.79 16.58
CA LYS A 22 10.34 -0.31 17.59
C LYS A 22 11.82 -0.48 17.21
N HIS A 23 12.15 -0.79 15.94
CA HIS A 23 13.55 -1.00 15.50
C HIS A 23 14.50 0.12 15.93
N ASN A 24 14.08 1.39 15.85
CA ASN A 24 14.87 2.53 16.31
C ASN A 24 15.18 2.50 17.82
N LYS A 25 14.32 1.88 18.64
CA LYS A 25 14.58 1.66 20.07
C LYS A 25 15.53 0.49 20.30
N TYR A 26 15.49 -0.53 19.44
CA TYR A 26 16.35 -1.71 19.53
C TYR A 26 17.80 -1.44 19.11
N LEU A 27 18.01 -0.51 18.17
CA LEU A 27 19.32 0.03 17.80
C LEU A 27 19.99 0.87 18.92
N CYS A 28 19.29 1.12 20.02
CA CYS A 28 19.80 1.82 21.19
C CYS A 28 20.06 0.90 22.39
N ILE A 29 19.84 -0.42 22.27
CA ILE A 29 19.99 -1.37 23.39
C ILE A 29 21.47 -1.54 23.77
N SER A 30 22.36 -1.72 22.79
CA SER A 30 23.80 -1.75 23.03
C SER A 30 24.59 -1.45 21.76
N LYS A 31 25.79 -0.90 21.89
CA LYS A 31 26.69 -0.64 20.75
C LYS A 31 27.00 -1.92 19.98
N GLU A 32 27.19 -3.03 20.68
CA GLU A 32 27.55 -4.33 20.10
C GLU A 32 26.39 -4.92 19.27
N ILE A 33 25.16 -4.88 19.80
CA ILE A 33 23.97 -5.30 19.05
C ILE A 33 23.77 -4.43 17.82
N THR A 34 23.98 -3.12 17.94
CA THR A 34 23.87 -2.18 16.81
C THR A 34 24.93 -2.47 15.74
N ILE A 35 26.18 -2.75 16.12
CA ILE A 35 27.24 -3.16 15.19
C ILE A 35 26.86 -4.46 14.48
N ASN A 36 26.38 -5.46 15.21
CA ASN A 36 25.97 -6.75 14.64
C ASN A 36 24.79 -6.61 13.67
N ILE A 37 23.78 -5.82 14.04
CA ILE A 37 22.64 -5.52 13.17
C ILE A 37 23.10 -4.77 11.91
N MET A 38 23.97 -3.76 12.06
CA MET A 38 24.50 -2.98 10.94
C MET A 38 25.34 -3.81 9.97
N ASN A 39 26.01 -4.84 10.49
CA ASN A 39 26.83 -5.77 9.71
C ASN A 39 26.06 -6.96 9.13
N SER A 40 24.80 -7.17 9.56
CA SER A 40 23.98 -8.30 9.13
C SER A 40 23.81 -8.36 7.61
N GLN A 41 23.83 -9.58 7.07
CA GLN A 41 23.60 -9.80 5.64
C GLN A 41 22.19 -9.37 5.22
N ILE A 42 21.20 -9.55 6.10
CA ILE A 42 19.81 -9.10 5.88
C ILE A 42 19.75 -7.59 5.68
N LEU A 43 20.36 -6.78 6.56
CA LEU A 43 20.32 -5.33 6.42
C LEU A 43 21.06 -4.86 5.17
N LYS A 44 22.20 -5.48 4.85
CA LYS A 44 22.94 -5.21 3.60
C LYS A 44 22.08 -5.54 2.37
N ARG A 45 21.39 -6.68 2.36
CA ARG A 45 20.45 -7.08 1.30
C ARG A 45 19.28 -6.10 1.20
N TYR A 46 18.72 -5.64 2.32
CA TYR A 46 17.62 -4.67 2.35
C TYR A 46 18.04 -3.28 1.86
N LYS A 47 19.20 -2.76 2.27
CA LYS A 47 19.76 -1.50 1.77
C LYS A 47 20.00 -1.56 0.27
N LEU A 48 20.71 -2.59 -0.19
CA LEU A 48 20.93 -2.84 -1.62
C LEU A 48 19.62 -2.93 -2.41
N PHE A 49 18.62 -3.59 -1.84
CA PHE A 49 17.29 -3.66 -2.44
C PHE A 49 16.64 -2.27 -2.54
N LYS A 50 16.67 -1.47 -1.47
CA LYS A 50 16.12 -0.11 -1.44
C LYS A 50 16.83 0.82 -2.44
N ASP A 51 18.16 0.77 -2.49
CA ASP A 51 18.97 1.58 -3.40
C ASP A 51 18.67 1.23 -4.85
N ARG A 52 18.54 -0.07 -5.16
CA ARG A 52 18.11 -0.52 -6.49
C ARG A 52 16.72 0.00 -6.82
N ILE A 53 15.75 -0.07 -5.90
CA ILE A 53 14.41 0.49 -6.13
C ILE A 53 14.46 2.01 -6.42
N ILE A 54 15.35 2.75 -5.76
CA ILE A 54 15.55 4.19 -6.02
C ILE A 54 16.17 4.41 -7.41
N MET A 55 17.24 3.69 -7.76
CA MET A 55 17.86 3.80 -9.08
C MET A 55 16.86 3.50 -10.21
N ILE A 56 16.03 2.47 -10.05
CA ILE A 56 15.02 2.14 -11.07
C ILE A 56 13.93 3.23 -11.15
N LYS A 57 13.68 3.99 -10.07
CA LYS A 57 12.77 5.16 -10.11
C LYS A 57 13.35 6.33 -10.88
N GLU A 58 14.66 6.45 -10.90
CA GLU A 58 15.38 7.52 -11.58
C GLU A 58 15.64 7.17 -13.05
N ASP A 59 15.88 5.89 -13.37
CA ASP A 59 16.10 5.39 -14.73
C ASP A 59 14.78 5.12 -15.46
N ASN A 60 14.40 6.06 -16.34
CA ASN A 60 13.22 5.92 -17.19
C ASN A 60 13.29 4.66 -18.09
N ASN A 61 12.38 3.71 -17.85
CA ASN A 61 11.93 2.59 -18.70
C ASN A 61 12.89 1.44 -19.10
N GLN A 62 14.20 1.61 -19.31
CA GLN A 62 15.03 0.52 -19.88
C GLN A 62 15.36 -0.60 -18.88
N TYR A 63 15.68 -0.28 -17.62
CA TYR A 63 16.06 -1.27 -16.61
C TYR A 63 14.87 -2.11 -16.09
N ILE A 64 13.66 -1.54 -16.18
CA ILE A 64 12.41 -2.18 -15.72
C ILE A 64 12.08 -3.43 -16.55
N LYS A 65 12.48 -3.48 -17.83
CA LYS A 65 12.21 -4.63 -18.72
C LYS A 65 12.91 -5.90 -18.22
N HIS A 66 14.15 -5.81 -17.75
CA HIS A 66 14.90 -6.93 -17.16
C HIS A 66 14.37 -7.39 -15.80
N ILE A 67 13.73 -6.50 -15.05
CA ILE A 67 13.15 -6.81 -13.73
C ILE A 67 11.79 -7.50 -13.88
N ARG A 68 11.00 -7.14 -14.89
CA ARG A 68 9.68 -7.72 -15.16
C ARG A 68 9.72 -9.22 -15.47
N GLU A 69 10.81 -9.70 -16.04
CA GLU A 69 11.01 -11.12 -16.34
C GLU A 69 11.46 -11.92 -15.10
N ASN A 70 11.84 -11.24 -14.02
CA ASN A 70 12.42 -11.86 -12.83
C ASN A 70 11.55 -11.62 -11.57
N ASP A 71 10.74 -12.63 -11.23
CA ASP A 71 9.88 -12.74 -10.04
C ASP A 71 10.62 -12.51 -8.68
N SER A 72 11.95 -12.47 -8.73
CA SER A 72 12.92 -12.23 -7.65
C SER A 72 12.70 -10.93 -6.86
N TYR A 73 12.43 -9.80 -7.52
CA TYR A 73 12.30 -8.51 -6.81
C TYR A 73 10.96 -8.41 -6.06
N PHE A 74 9.90 -9.01 -6.60
CA PHE A 74 8.61 -9.08 -5.93
C PHE A 74 8.66 -9.97 -4.68
N LYS A 75 9.30 -11.14 -4.79
CA LYS A 75 9.53 -12.02 -3.62
C LYS A 75 10.33 -11.31 -2.52
N LYS A 76 11.40 -10.59 -2.88
CA LYS A 76 12.21 -9.79 -1.94
C LYS A 76 11.41 -8.66 -1.29
N TRP A 77 10.54 -7.97 -2.03
CA TRP A 77 9.67 -6.94 -1.45
C TRP A 77 8.76 -7.51 -0.36
N ASN A 78 8.08 -8.63 -0.65
CA ASN A 78 7.16 -9.25 0.32
C ASN A 78 7.87 -9.64 1.61
N ILE A 79 9.09 -10.21 1.51
CA ILE A 79 9.94 -10.53 2.66
C ILE A 79 10.16 -9.30 3.56
N PHE A 80 10.45 -8.13 2.99
CA PHE A 80 10.82 -6.93 3.75
C PHE A 80 9.68 -5.94 4.05
N HIS A 81 8.44 -6.21 3.62
CA HIS A 81 7.36 -5.22 3.76
C HIS A 81 6.01 -5.78 4.21
N LEU A 82 5.81 -7.10 4.27
CA LEU A 82 4.55 -7.70 4.76
C LEU A 82 4.24 -7.30 6.21
N HIS A 83 5.23 -7.31 7.10
CA HIS A 83 5.09 -6.94 8.52
C HIS A 83 4.70 -5.46 8.76
N LYS A 84 4.83 -4.59 7.75
CA LYS A 84 4.45 -3.17 7.86
C LYS A 84 2.94 -2.99 7.78
N TRP A 85 2.23 -3.97 7.22
CA TRP A 85 0.78 -4.05 7.25
C TRP A 85 0.35 -4.49 8.65
N TYR A 86 -0.48 -3.66 9.31
CA TYR A 86 -0.89 -3.90 10.69
C TYR A 86 -1.70 -5.21 10.80
N GLU A 87 -1.18 -6.22 11.52
CA GLU A 87 -1.89 -7.49 11.77
C GLU A 87 -3.08 -7.37 12.73
N LYS A 88 -3.21 -6.26 13.46
CA LYS A 88 -4.38 -5.98 14.31
C LYS A 88 -4.81 -4.53 14.14
N SER A 89 -6.06 -4.35 13.75
CA SER A 89 -6.79 -3.09 13.78
C SER A 89 -6.95 -2.64 15.24
N VAL A 90 -5.93 -2.00 15.80
CA VAL A 90 -6.18 -1.10 16.93
C VAL A 90 -7.04 0.00 16.34
N CYS A 91 -8.27 0.15 16.86
CA CYS A 91 -9.19 1.21 16.45
C CYS A 91 -8.60 2.57 16.88
N LYS A 92 -7.60 3.07 16.15
CA LYS A 92 -7.10 4.43 16.30
C LYS A 92 -8.20 5.37 15.81
N CYS A 93 -8.67 6.24 16.69
CA CYS A 93 -9.65 7.27 16.34
C CYS A 93 -8.99 8.48 15.66
N VAL A 94 -7.66 8.59 15.73
CA VAL A 94 -6.87 9.69 15.18
C VAL A 94 -5.57 9.10 14.64
N TRP A 95 -5.14 9.59 13.48
CA TRP A 95 -3.91 9.19 12.81
C TRP A 95 -2.79 10.21 12.98
N ASP A 96 -1.56 9.71 12.98
CA ASP A 96 -0.34 10.52 13.11
C ASP A 96 0.34 10.74 11.75
N LYS A 97 1.23 11.74 11.67
CA LYS A 97 2.10 11.91 10.49
C LYS A 97 2.94 10.65 10.27
N GLY A 98 2.96 10.15 9.03
CA GLY A 98 3.64 8.93 8.65
C GLY A 98 2.82 7.65 8.83
N ASP A 99 1.62 7.71 9.43
CA ASP A 99 0.72 6.55 9.45
C ASP A 99 0.22 6.25 8.02
N TYR A 100 0.14 4.96 7.71
CA TYR A 100 -0.51 4.44 6.50
C TYR A 100 -1.97 4.16 6.79
N ILE A 101 -2.84 4.61 5.89
CA ILE A 101 -4.30 4.52 6.03
C ILE A 101 -4.94 4.14 4.70
N ASP A 102 -6.19 3.70 4.76
CA ASP A 102 -7.08 3.79 3.60
C ASP A 102 -7.70 5.19 3.59
N ALA A 103 -7.58 5.89 2.47
CA ALA A 103 -8.11 7.23 2.27
C ALA A 103 -9.12 7.23 1.11
N TYR A 104 -10.23 7.93 1.29
CA TYR A 104 -11.25 8.08 0.26
C TYR A 104 -10.95 9.29 -0.61
N ASP A 105 -10.60 9.04 -1.87
CA ASP A 105 -10.11 10.05 -2.80
C ASP A 105 -11.21 10.96 -3.36
N TYR A 106 -10.79 12.01 -4.07
CA TYR A 106 -11.67 12.91 -4.80
C TYR A 106 -12.56 12.22 -5.85
N ILE A 107 -12.08 11.14 -6.46
CA ILE A 107 -12.81 10.35 -7.49
C ILE A 107 -13.67 9.25 -6.84
N LYS A 108 -13.98 9.40 -5.55
CA LYS A 108 -14.92 8.56 -4.80
C LYS A 108 -14.49 7.09 -4.68
N GLY A 109 -13.20 6.79 -4.61
CA GLY A 109 -12.66 5.45 -4.37
C GLY A 109 -11.70 5.39 -3.17
N TRP A 110 -11.66 4.26 -2.46
CA TRP A 110 -10.69 4.02 -1.40
C TRP A 110 -9.34 3.62 -1.97
N CYS A 111 -8.29 4.28 -1.52
CA CYS A 111 -6.91 4.05 -1.95
C CYS A 111 -5.98 4.06 -0.74
N PRO A 112 -4.93 3.21 -0.70
CA PRO A 112 -3.90 3.31 0.31
C PRO A 112 -3.18 4.66 0.25
N ALA A 113 -2.91 5.28 1.40
CA ALA A 113 -2.23 6.57 1.48
C ALA A 113 -1.34 6.69 2.72
N ILE A 114 -0.44 7.66 2.71
CA ILE A 114 0.38 8.06 3.87
C ILE A 114 0.04 9.48 4.29
N ILE A 115 -0.06 9.72 5.61
CA ILE A 115 -0.33 11.05 6.15
C ILE A 115 0.94 11.89 6.16
N ILE A 116 0.88 13.05 5.52
CA ILE A 116 2.00 14.00 5.43
C ILE A 116 1.95 15.02 6.57
N LYS A 117 0.75 15.54 6.86
CA LYS A 117 0.48 16.45 7.97
C LYS A 117 -1.00 16.40 8.35
N SER A 118 -1.31 16.90 9.54
CA SER A 118 -2.68 17.09 10.01
C SER A 118 -2.91 18.53 10.41
N SER A 119 -4.11 19.04 10.18
CA SER A 119 -4.55 20.36 10.63
C SER A 119 -5.93 20.26 11.27
N ILE A 120 -6.29 21.23 12.11
CA ILE A 120 -7.65 21.39 12.64
C ILE A 120 -8.19 22.70 12.08
N GLU A 121 -9.35 22.65 11.47
CA GLU A 121 -10.02 23.83 10.93
C GLU A 121 -11.32 24.10 11.65
N ARG A 122 -11.58 25.38 11.91
CA ARG A 122 -12.84 25.86 12.45
C ARG A 122 -13.80 26.11 11.29
N GLN A 123 -14.93 25.43 11.27
CA GLN A 123 -16.05 25.72 10.37
C GLN A 123 -17.20 26.32 11.15
N THR A 124 -17.65 27.48 10.70
CA THR A 124 -18.89 28.11 11.16
C THR A 124 -19.98 27.85 10.14
N ARG A 125 -21.12 27.35 10.59
CA ARG A 125 -22.34 27.20 9.79
C ARG A 125 -23.48 27.90 10.49
N LEU A 126 -24.34 28.55 9.70
CA LEU A 126 -25.60 29.09 10.18
C LEU A 126 -26.68 28.06 9.85
N GLU A 127 -27.22 27.39 10.86
CA GLU A 127 -28.31 26.42 10.70
C GLU A 127 -29.46 26.88 11.60
N ASN A 128 -30.68 27.04 11.04
CA ASN A 128 -31.87 27.50 11.77
C ASN A 128 -31.66 28.80 12.57
N ASN A 129 -31.00 29.81 11.98
CA ASN A 129 -30.62 31.08 12.63
C ASN A 129 -29.72 30.93 13.89
N GLN A 130 -29.12 29.75 14.10
CA GLN A 130 -28.11 29.53 15.13
C GLN A 130 -26.72 29.34 14.48
N LEU A 131 -25.71 29.99 15.05
CA LEU A 131 -24.33 29.84 14.61
C LEU A 131 -23.72 28.59 15.26
N THR A 132 -23.52 27.56 14.48
CA THR A 132 -22.83 26.33 14.91
C THR A 132 -21.35 26.41 14.57
N VAL A 133 -20.48 26.15 15.54
CA VAL A 133 -19.02 26.10 15.37
C VAL A 133 -18.55 24.65 15.48
N ASN A 134 -18.00 24.11 14.40
CA ASN A 134 -17.44 22.76 14.35
C ASN A 134 -15.93 22.82 14.13
N TYR A 135 -15.19 21.96 14.83
CA TYR A 135 -13.76 21.77 14.61
C TYR A 135 -13.55 20.45 13.87
N ILE A 136 -13.08 20.51 12.64
CA ILE A 136 -12.86 19.33 11.80
C ILE A 136 -11.36 19.12 11.64
N ARG A 137 -10.91 17.90 11.93
CA ARG A 137 -9.54 17.48 11.65
C ARG A 137 -9.42 17.09 10.17
N TYR A 138 -8.42 17.66 9.52
CA TYR A 138 -8.03 17.37 8.16
C TYR A 138 -6.65 16.72 8.14
N TYR A 139 -6.43 15.88 7.12
CA TYR A 139 -5.17 15.24 6.81
C TYR A 139 -4.79 15.57 5.38
N ASP A 140 -3.55 16.01 5.21
CA ASP A 140 -2.93 16.04 3.90
C ASP A 140 -2.31 14.68 3.68
N VAL A 141 -2.84 13.94 2.72
CA VAL A 141 -2.48 12.56 2.42
C VAL A 141 -1.83 12.45 1.05
N LYS A 142 -0.79 11.63 0.96
CA LYS A 142 -0.21 11.23 -0.32
C LYS A 142 -0.69 9.82 -0.65
N PHE A 143 -1.41 9.66 -1.75
CA PHE A 143 -1.89 8.36 -2.19
C PHE A 143 -0.75 7.50 -2.74
N LEU A 144 -0.73 6.22 -2.35
CA LEU A 144 0.14 5.22 -2.97
C LEU A 144 -0.48 4.83 -4.32
N GLY A 145 0.32 4.50 -5.34
CA GLY A 145 -0.22 4.16 -6.67
C GLY A 145 -0.18 5.29 -7.68
N TRP A 146 -0.30 6.53 -7.22
CA TRP A 146 -0.43 7.70 -8.07
C TRP A 146 0.96 8.22 -8.47
N SER A 147 1.09 8.63 -9.73
CA SER A 147 2.38 8.95 -10.37
C SER A 147 3.00 10.25 -9.88
N ASP A 148 2.18 11.20 -9.45
CA ASP A 148 2.64 12.44 -8.84
C ASP A 148 2.49 12.33 -7.33
N SER A 149 3.31 13.07 -6.59
CA SER A 149 3.09 13.35 -5.17
C SER A 149 1.87 14.24 -4.97
N PHE A 150 0.71 13.78 -5.45
CA PHE A 150 -0.58 14.37 -5.27
C PHE A 150 -0.93 14.28 -3.78
N ILE A 151 -0.90 15.44 -3.14
CA ILE A 151 -1.32 15.60 -1.76
C ILE A 151 -2.77 16.08 -1.80
N GLU A 152 -3.66 15.26 -1.28
CA GLU A 152 -5.06 15.64 -1.10
C GLU A 152 -5.32 15.96 0.36
N LYS A 153 -6.06 17.03 0.62
CA LYS A 153 -6.54 17.36 1.96
C LYS A 153 -7.91 16.76 2.17
N ILE A 154 -8.01 15.78 3.07
CA ILE A 154 -9.25 15.05 3.36
C ILE A 154 -9.64 15.18 4.83
N PRO A 155 -10.95 15.23 5.16
CA PRO A 155 -11.39 15.19 6.54
C PRO A 155 -11.15 13.80 7.15
N ILE A 156 -11.05 13.73 8.48
CA ILE A 156 -10.91 12.45 9.21
C ILE A 156 -11.98 11.41 8.86
N THR A 157 -13.19 11.84 8.50
CA THR A 157 -14.29 10.95 8.10
C THR A 157 -14.03 10.19 6.80
N LYS A 158 -13.08 10.65 5.98
CA LYS A 158 -12.61 10.00 4.75
C LYS A 158 -11.38 9.12 4.96
N THR A 159 -11.11 8.71 6.20
CA THR A 159 -9.95 7.89 6.56
C THR A 159 -10.38 6.61 7.27
N ALA A 160 -9.56 5.57 7.13
CA ALA A 160 -9.78 4.28 7.75
C ALA A 160 -8.45 3.56 8.00
N PRO A 161 -8.43 2.55 8.91
CA PRO A 161 -7.29 1.66 9.02
C PRO A 161 -6.93 1.08 7.65
N LEU A 162 -5.64 1.04 7.34
CA LEU A 162 -5.13 0.46 6.10
C LEU A 162 -5.65 -0.97 5.92
N GLY A 163 -6.17 -1.29 4.74
CA GLY A 163 -6.73 -2.60 4.40
C GLY A 163 -8.16 -2.83 4.92
N LYS A 164 -8.82 -1.81 5.51
CA LYS A 164 -10.25 -1.89 5.88
C LYS A 164 -11.16 -1.86 4.66
N TYR A 165 -10.83 -1.05 3.67
CA TYR A 165 -11.56 -0.91 2.41
C TYR A 165 -10.71 -1.34 1.21
N THR A 166 -9.38 -1.21 1.29
CA THR A 166 -8.46 -1.67 0.26
C THR A 166 -7.99 -3.11 0.51
N ILE A 167 -7.27 -3.71 -0.43
CA ILE A 167 -6.79 -5.10 -0.34
C ILE A 167 -5.78 -5.24 0.81
N ASN A 168 -6.11 -6.04 1.82
CA ASN A 168 -5.14 -6.49 2.82
C ASN A 168 -4.34 -7.68 2.27
N PRO A 169 -3.00 -7.60 2.18
CA PRO A 169 -2.15 -8.67 1.64
C PRO A 169 -2.25 -9.99 2.41
N SER A 170 -2.45 -9.95 3.73
CA SER A 170 -2.57 -11.15 4.57
C SER A 170 -3.95 -11.81 4.45
N LYS A 171 -4.94 -11.07 3.95
CA LYS A 171 -6.35 -11.45 3.90
C LYS A 171 -6.97 -11.07 2.56
N MET A 172 -6.28 -11.36 1.46
CA MET A 172 -6.69 -10.87 0.14
C MET A 172 -8.06 -11.39 -0.27
N TYR A 173 -8.34 -12.68 -0.05
CA TYR A 173 -9.60 -13.30 -0.45
C TYR A 173 -10.78 -12.75 0.37
N GLU A 174 -10.60 -12.61 1.68
CA GLU A 174 -11.57 -11.92 2.54
C GLU A 174 -11.79 -10.48 2.07
N SER A 175 -10.70 -9.77 1.70
CA SER A 175 -10.76 -8.37 1.28
C SER A 175 -11.61 -8.15 0.04
N ILE A 176 -11.50 -9.03 -0.96
CA ILE A 176 -12.26 -8.95 -2.22
C ILE A 176 -13.69 -9.46 -2.09
N SER A 177 -13.97 -10.27 -1.07
CA SER A 177 -15.30 -10.83 -0.79
C SER A 177 -16.17 -9.87 0.03
N ARG A 178 -15.64 -8.71 0.43
CA ARG A 178 -16.44 -7.67 1.11
C ARG A 178 -17.37 -7.01 0.11
N ASP A 179 -18.54 -6.59 0.60
CA ASP A 179 -19.46 -5.75 -0.17
C ASP A 179 -18.72 -4.50 -0.70
N CYS A 180 -18.65 -4.39 -2.02
CA CYS A 180 -17.99 -3.30 -2.73
C CYS A 180 -19.01 -2.25 -3.27
N SER A 181 -20.30 -2.43 -2.99
CA SER A 181 -21.34 -1.49 -3.40
C SER A 181 -21.32 -0.20 -2.57
N ASN A 182 -21.94 0.87 -3.10
CA ASN A 182 -22.24 2.13 -2.40
C ASN A 182 -21.05 2.78 -1.66
N ASN A 183 -20.23 3.57 -2.36
CA ASN A 183 -19.08 4.32 -1.81
C ASN A 183 -17.99 3.45 -1.15
N LYS A 184 -18.01 2.13 -1.35
CA LYS A 184 -16.97 1.18 -0.89
C LYS A 184 -16.06 0.69 -2.01
N CYS A 185 -16.15 1.28 -3.20
CA CYS A 185 -15.25 0.95 -4.29
C CYS A 185 -13.80 1.30 -3.91
N TYR A 186 -12.86 0.52 -4.41
CA TYR A 186 -11.45 0.64 -4.04
C TYR A 186 -10.53 0.47 -5.24
N TRP A 187 -9.35 1.06 -5.13
CA TRP A 187 -8.31 0.91 -6.12
C TRP A 187 -7.48 -0.35 -5.87
N SER A 188 -7.20 -1.09 -6.94
CA SER A 188 -6.35 -2.26 -6.91
C SER A 188 -5.55 -2.36 -8.20
N LEU A 189 -4.42 -3.06 -8.16
CA LEU A 189 -3.81 -3.56 -9.38
C LEU A 189 -4.51 -4.85 -9.79
N CYS A 190 -4.90 -4.92 -11.05
CA CYS A 190 -5.61 -6.05 -11.62
C CYS A 190 -5.00 -6.44 -12.96
N LYS A 191 -5.12 -7.71 -13.30
CA LYS A 191 -4.84 -8.24 -14.64
C LYS A 191 -5.62 -9.53 -14.85
N GLN A 192 -5.86 -9.93 -16.09
CA GLN A 192 -6.34 -11.28 -16.36
C GLN A 192 -5.23 -12.29 -16.05
N GLU A 193 -5.60 -13.54 -15.75
CA GLU A 193 -4.65 -14.57 -15.31
C GLU A 193 -3.51 -14.81 -16.32
N ASN A 194 -3.83 -14.70 -17.61
CA ASN A 194 -2.87 -14.90 -18.71
C ASN A 194 -2.16 -13.61 -19.16
N GLU A 195 -2.54 -12.45 -18.60
CA GLU A 195 -1.90 -11.19 -18.94
C GLU A 195 -0.60 -11.03 -18.15
N LYS A 196 0.39 -10.38 -18.76
CA LYS A 196 1.66 -10.06 -18.08
C LYS A 196 1.61 -8.73 -17.35
N LYS A 197 0.79 -7.81 -17.83
CA LYS A 197 0.73 -6.42 -17.40
C LYS A 197 -0.27 -6.25 -16.25
N TRP A 198 0.12 -5.48 -15.23
CA TRP A 198 -0.77 -5.02 -14.17
C TRP A 198 -1.32 -3.64 -14.49
N GLU A 199 -2.61 -3.45 -14.20
CA GLU A 199 -3.28 -2.17 -14.41
C GLU A 199 -3.95 -1.71 -13.12
N MET A 200 -3.80 -0.43 -12.80
CA MET A 200 -4.54 0.17 -11.70
C MET A 200 -5.99 0.37 -12.12
N ARG A 201 -6.90 -0.34 -11.46
CA ARG A 201 -8.33 -0.33 -11.74
C ARG A 201 -9.09 -0.01 -10.47
N ARG A 202 -10.18 0.73 -10.63
CA ARG A 202 -11.14 0.94 -9.53
C ARG A 202 -12.15 -0.19 -9.60
N ILE A 203 -12.18 -1.04 -8.58
CA ILE A 203 -13.18 -2.09 -8.43
C ILE A 203 -14.44 -1.43 -7.88
N ILE A 204 -15.50 -1.44 -8.68
CA ILE A 204 -16.76 -0.74 -8.40
C ILE A 204 -17.84 -1.66 -7.87
N ASN A 205 -17.71 -2.97 -8.09
CA ASN A 205 -18.65 -3.97 -7.63
C ASN A 205 -18.00 -5.35 -7.58
N ASN A 206 -18.63 -6.28 -6.87
CA ASN A 206 -18.27 -7.67 -6.84
C ASN A 206 -19.50 -8.58 -6.82
N ILE A 207 -19.34 -9.78 -7.37
CA ILE A 207 -20.33 -10.87 -7.28
C ILE A 207 -19.62 -12.05 -6.65
N ILE A 208 -20.16 -12.56 -5.55
CA ILE A 208 -19.62 -13.69 -4.82
C ILE A 208 -20.36 -14.94 -5.30
N GLU A 209 -19.58 -15.91 -5.79
CA GLU A 209 -20.04 -17.24 -6.20
C GLU A 209 -19.33 -18.29 -5.33
N ASP A 210 -19.81 -19.53 -5.33
CA ASP A 210 -19.34 -20.57 -4.40
C ASP A 210 -17.81 -20.79 -4.45
N ASP A 211 -17.22 -20.74 -5.64
CA ASP A 211 -15.79 -21.00 -5.86
C ASP A 211 -14.96 -19.76 -6.19
N CYS A 212 -15.60 -18.62 -6.46
CA CYS A 212 -14.90 -17.44 -6.95
C CYS A 212 -15.61 -16.12 -6.64
N VAL A 213 -14.84 -15.04 -6.71
CA VAL A 213 -15.34 -13.67 -6.67
C VAL A 213 -15.10 -13.04 -8.02
N LYS A 214 -16.16 -12.55 -8.67
CA LYS A 214 -16.08 -11.75 -9.89
C LYS A 214 -15.98 -10.28 -9.50
N LEU A 215 -14.86 -9.65 -9.79
CA LEU A 215 -14.64 -8.22 -9.52
C LEU A 215 -14.90 -7.42 -10.79
N ILE A 216 -15.73 -6.39 -10.68
CA ILE A 216 -16.14 -5.54 -11.80
C ILE A 216 -15.40 -4.21 -11.68
N SER A 217 -14.63 -3.86 -12.72
CA SER A 217 -13.88 -2.60 -12.76
C SER A 217 -14.74 -1.43 -13.27
N ASN A 218 -14.25 -0.22 -13.05
CA ASN A 218 -14.83 1.01 -13.58
C ASN A 218 -14.87 1.10 -15.11
N TYR A 219 -14.21 0.17 -15.81
CA TYR A 219 -14.24 0.03 -17.27
C TYR A 219 -15.10 -1.15 -17.74
N GLY A 220 -15.86 -1.79 -16.84
CA GLY A 220 -16.68 -2.96 -17.15
C GLY A 220 -15.90 -4.28 -17.28
N THR A 221 -14.56 -4.25 -17.09
CA THR A 221 -13.75 -5.48 -17.09
C THR A 221 -14.09 -6.34 -15.88
N ILE A 222 -14.29 -7.64 -16.11
CA ILE A 222 -14.58 -8.62 -15.07
C ILE A 222 -13.33 -9.46 -14.82
N TYR A 223 -12.89 -9.51 -13.56
CA TYR A 223 -11.80 -10.35 -13.10
C TYR A 223 -12.36 -11.51 -12.27
N LYS A 224 -12.11 -12.74 -12.70
CA LYS A 224 -12.53 -13.95 -11.95
C LYS A 224 -11.43 -14.37 -10.98
N VAL A 225 -11.70 -14.24 -9.68
CA VAL A 225 -10.71 -14.48 -8.63
C VAL A 225 -11.11 -15.67 -7.77
N THR A 226 -10.21 -16.65 -7.65
CA THR A 226 -10.32 -17.82 -6.78
C THR A 226 -9.23 -17.75 -5.71
N LYS A 227 -9.34 -18.58 -4.66
CA LYS A 227 -8.26 -18.70 -3.67
C LYS A 227 -6.93 -19.14 -4.30
N LYS A 228 -6.96 -19.87 -5.43
CA LYS A 228 -5.77 -20.39 -6.11
C LYS A 228 -5.07 -19.32 -6.97
N ASN A 229 -5.83 -18.49 -7.67
CA ASN A 229 -5.27 -17.51 -8.62
C ASN A 229 -5.19 -16.07 -8.07
N ILE A 230 -5.59 -15.82 -6.82
CA ILE A 230 -5.72 -14.47 -6.27
C ILE A 230 -4.47 -13.61 -6.43
N HIS A 231 -3.28 -14.17 -6.19
CA HIS A 231 -2.01 -13.44 -6.31
C HIS A 231 -1.61 -13.14 -7.77
N ASN A 232 -2.24 -13.81 -8.72
CA ASN A 232 -2.03 -13.64 -10.17
C ASN A 232 -3.03 -12.66 -10.79
N VAL A 233 -4.20 -12.44 -10.18
CA VAL A 233 -5.27 -11.61 -10.76
C VAL A 233 -5.40 -10.26 -10.09
N ILE A 234 -5.18 -10.18 -8.77
CA ILE A 234 -5.35 -8.94 -8.00
C ILE A 234 -4.17 -8.69 -7.05
N ARG A 235 -3.78 -7.43 -6.89
CA ARG A 235 -2.74 -6.99 -5.96
C ARG A 235 -3.09 -5.67 -5.30
N HIS A 236 -2.65 -5.55 -4.06
CA HIS A 236 -2.74 -4.35 -3.26
C HIS A 236 -1.83 -3.23 -3.81
N ILE A 237 -2.21 -1.99 -3.56
CA ILE A 237 -1.47 -0.80 -3.98
C ILE A 237 -0.50 -0.37 -2.88
N THR A 238 0.76 -0.16 -3.23
CA THR A 238 1.89 0.26 -2.40
C THR A 238 2.80 1.14 -3.23
N ASP A 239 3.72 1.87 -2.60
CA ASP A 239 4.78 2.61 -3.31
C ASP A 239 5.59 1.74 -4.30
N ALA A 240 5.69 0.43 -4.07
CA ALA A 240 6.37 -0.48 -4.99
C ALA A 240 5.45 -1.05 -6.07
N THR A 241 4.21 -1.40 -5.74
CA THR A 241 3.28 -1.92 -6.75
C THR A 241 2.82 -0.82 -7.71
N ALA A 242 2.67 0.41 -7.21
CA ALA A 242 2.56 1.64 -8.01
C ALA A 242 3.70 1.74 -9.02
N PHE A 243 4.93 1.64 -8.51
CA PHE A 243 6.15 1.74 -9.27
C PHE A 243 6.26 0.69 -10.40
N PHE A 244 5.84 -0.56 -10.15
CA PHE A 244 5.83 -1.60 -11.19
C PHE A 244 4.70 -1.47 -12.22
N SER A 245 3.64 -0.71 -11.92
CA SER A 245 2.50 -0.47 -12.81
C SER A 245 2.71 0.66 -13.83
N LEU A 246 3.84 1.39 -13.75
CA LEU A 246 4.09 2.60 -14.55
C LEU A 246 4.41 2.36 -16.04
N ASN A 247 5.01 1.23 -16.46
CA ASN A 247 5.35 1.07 -17.89
C ASN A 247 4.29 0.32 -18.67
N ASP A 248 3.24 1.02 -19.03
CA ASP A 248 2.63 0.73 -20.32
C ASP A 248 2.11 2.03 -20.91
N GLU A 249 2.06 2.09 -22.23
CA GLU A 249 1.64 3.29 -22.97
C GLU A 249 0.19 3.72 -22.66
N ASN A 250 -0.56 2.88 -21.93
CA ASN A 250 -1.90 3.11 -21.42
C ASN A 250 -1.97 3.39 -19.91
N SER A 251 -0.84 3.66 -19.24
CA SER A 251 -0.89 4.21 -17.87
C SER A 251 -1.55 5.59 -17.90
N PHE A 252 -2.30 5.92 -16.85
CA PHE A 252 -3.03 7.19 -16.71
C PHE A 252 -2.14 8.44 -16.90
N LEU A 253 -0.82 8.26 -16.84
CA LEU A 253 0.24 9.23 -17.14
C LEU A 253 0.25 9.76 -18.59
N LYS A 254 -0.10 8.99 -19.62
CA LYS A 254 -0.04 9.51 -21.01
C LYS A 254 -1.27 10.35 -21.40
N ARG A 255 -2.43 10.16 -20.74
CA ARG A 255 -3.70 10.80 -21.15
C ARG A 255 -3.90 12.25 -20.68
N ARG A 256 -3.02 12.80 -19.84
CA ARG A 256 -3.09 14.23 -19.45
C ARG A 256 -1.91 15.09 -19.86
N LEU A 257 -0.86 14.50 -20.44
CA LEU A 257 0.29 15.23 -20.98
C LEU A 257 0.18 15.54 -22.49
N PHE A 258 -0.92 15.15 -23.14
CA PHE A 258 -1.20 15.44 -24.56
C PHE A 258 -2.56 16.13 -24.80
N GLU A 259 -3.18 16.68 -23.74
CA GLU A 259 -4.32 17.59 -23.86
C GLU A 259 -4.04 18.89 -23.09
N ILE A 260 -2.92 19.55 -23.42
CA ILE A 260 -2.73 21.01 -23.49
C ILE A 260 -1.84 21.27 -24.69
#